data_AF-A0A931IA76-F1
#
_entry.id   AF-A0A931IA76-F1
#
_cell.length_a   1.000
_cell.length_b   1.000
_cell.length_c   1.000
_cell.angle_alpha   90.00
_cell.angle_beta   90.00
_cell.angle_gamma   90.00
#
_symmetry.space_group_name_H-M   'P 1'
#
loop_
_entity.id
_entity.type
_entity.pdbx_description
1 polymer ?
#
loop_
_entity_poly.entity_id
_entity_poly.type
_entity_poly.pdbx_seq_one_letter_code
_entity_poly.pdbx_strand_id
1 'polypeptide(L)' 'MLPTGWPHEAPDRPLSVTEAHQAMQRHRDCHTDECARKTAARDVLIAAGRMVPAQPRTR' A
#
# COMPACT_ATOMS: atom_id res chain seq x y z
N MET A 1 3.94 23.35 -10.78
CA MET A 1 4.22 21.92 -11.08
C MET A 1 3.44 21.10 -10.08
N LEU A 2 2.41 20.35 -10.52
CA LEU A 2 1.81 19.33 -9.66
C LEU A 2 2.91 18.30 -9.34
N PRO A 3 3.08 17.86 -8.09
CA PRO A 3 4.17 16.97 -7.74
C PRO A 3 4.05 15.69 -8.57
N THR A 4 5.12 15.39 -9.31
CA THR A 4 5.27 14.22 -10.16
C THR A 4 5.39 12.98 -9.26
N GLY A 5 4.28 12.55 -8.68
CA GLY A 5 4.22 11.45 -7.72
C GLY A 5 2.84 11.41 -7.08
N TRP A 6 1.99 10.52 -7.59
CA TRP A 6 0.65 10.20 -7.09
C TRP A 6 0.56 10.22 -5.54
N PRO A 7 -0.60 10.55 -4.94
CA PRO A 7 -0.66 10.79 -3.49
C PRO A 7 -0.13 9.62 -2.67
N HIS A 8 0.75 9.91 -1.72
CA HIS A 8 1.17 8.94 -0.69
C HIS A 8 0.17 8.88 0.47
N GLU A 9 -0.80 9.80 0.46
CA GLU A 9 -1.91 9.88 1.41
C GLU A 9 -2.80 8.64 1.36
N ALA A 10 -3.39 8.33 2.52
CA ALA A 10 -4.37 7.26 2.63
C ALA A 10 -5.52 7.51 1.63
N PRO A 11 -6.03 6.46 0.97
CA PRO A 11 -7.20 6.61 0.13
C PRO A 11 -8.42 6.95 1.00
N ASP A 12 -9.29 7.85 0.52
CA ASP A 12 -10.51 8.25 1.24
C ASP A 12 -11.50 7.09 1.45
N ARG A 13 -11.38 6.05 0.61
CA ARG A 13 -12.16 4.83 0.67
C ARG A 13 -11.24 3.60 0.66
N PRO A 14 -11.68 2.47 1.23
CA PRO A 14 -10.96 1.21 1.09
C PRO A 14 -10.72 0.88 -0.39
N LEU A 15 -9.50 0.44 -0.70
CA LEU A 15 -9.17 -0.03 -2.05
C LEU A 15 -9.86 -1.36 -2.32
N SER A 16 -10.27 -1.59 -3.56
CA SER A 16 -10.53 -2.96 -4.01
C SER A 16 -9.24 -3.78 -4.05
N VAL A 17 -9.35 -5.10 -4.08
CA VAL A 17 -8.19 -6.00 -4.20
C VAL A 17 -7.35 -5.63 -5.43
N THR A 18 -7.98 -5.39 -6.59
CA THR A 18 -7.29 -4.99 -7.81
C THR A 18 -6.55 -3.66 -7.67
N GLU A 19 -7.19 -2.64 -7.08
CA GLU A 19 -6.55 -1.34 -6.83
C GLU A 19 -5.40 -1.46 -5.84
N ALA A 20 -5.53 -2.32 -4.82
CA ALA A 20 -4.47 -2.61 -3.88
C ALA A 20 -3.25 -3.25 -4.56
N HIS A 21 -3.46 -4.20 -5.47
CA HIS A 21 -2.37 -4.75 -6.29
C HIS A 21 -1.69 -3.67 -7.15
N GLN A 22 -2.45 -2.77 -7.77
CA GLN A 22 -1.89 -1.68 -8.56
C GLN A 22 -1.10 -0.68 -7.69
N ALA A 23 -1.62 -0.36 -6.51
CA ALA A 23 -0.96 0.52 -5.55
C ALA A 23 0.36 -0.09 -5.07
N MET A 24 0.40 -1.39 -4.74
CA MET A 24 1.64 -2.07 -4.35
C MET A 24 2.70 -2.06 -5.47
N GLN A 25 2.28 -2.19 -6.74
CA GLN A 25 3.18 -2.11 -7.89
C GLN A 25 3.69 -0.68 -8.13
N ARG A 26 2.80 0.31 -8.06
CA ARG A 26 3.13 1.73 -8.26
C ARG A 26 4.03 2.28 -7.15
N HIS A 27 3.77 1.89 -5.91
CA HIS A 27 4.53 2.31 -4.74
C HIS A 27 5.57 1.24 -4.35
N ARG A 28 6.13 0.52 -5.32
CA ARG A 28 7.14 -0.53 -5.05
C ARG A 28 8.34 0.03 -4.27
N ASP A 29 8.75 1.25 -4.58
CA ASP A 29 9.92 1.92 -3.99
C ASP A 29 9.61 2.63 -2.66
N CYS A 30 8.33 2.81 -2.32
CA CYS A 30 7.95 3.41 -1.04
C CYS A 30 8.07 2.40 0.10
N HIS A 31 8.47 2.82 1.28
CA HIS A 31 8.26 1.99 2.47
C HIS A 31 6.79 2.01 2.90
N THR A 32 6.27 0.94 3.50
CA THR A 32 4.90 0.94 4.04
C THR A 32 4.75 1.99 5.14
N ASP A 33 5.80 2.21 5.92
CA ASP A 33 5.78 3.15 7.05
C ASP A 33 5.78 4.62 6.60
N GLU A 34 6.18 4.89 5.36
CA GLU A 34 6.27 6.23 4.77
C GLU A 34 5.17 6.51 3.73
N CYS A 35 4.37 5.50 3.37
CA CYS A 35 3.32 5.61 2.37
C CYS A 35 2.01 5.00 2.88
N ALA A 36 1.12 5.88 3.35
CA ALA A 36 -0.19 5.49 3.85
C ALA A 36 -1.02 4.78 2.78
N ARG A 37 -0.88 5.16 1.50
CA ARG A 37 -1.50 4.44 0.38
C ARG A 37 -1.00 3.00 0.23
N LYS A 38 0.30 2.77 0.40
CA LYS A 38 0.89 1.42 0.34
C LYS A 38 0.45 0.57 1.53
N THR A 39 0.37 1.18 2.71
CA THR A 39 -0.14 0.51 3.91
C THR A 39 -1.60 0.11 3.75
N ALA A 40 -2.48 1.01 3.29
CA ALA A 40 -3.87 0.69 3.00
C ALA A 40 -4.01 -0.45 1.97
N ALA A 41 -3.18 -0.44 0.91
CA ALA A 41 -3.15 -1.51 -0.08
C ALA A 41 -2.70 -2.85 0.53
N ARG A 42 -1.63 -2.85 1.32
CA ARG A 42 -1.16 -4.04 2.04
C ARG A 42 -2.27 -4.63 2.90
N ASP A 43 -2.93 -3.80 3.70
CA ASP A 43 -3.94 -4.24 4.66
C ASP A 43 -5.16 -4.86 3.95
N VAL A 44 -5.59 -4.28 2.82
CA VAL A 44 -6.62 -4.87 1.95
C VAL A 44 -6.21 -6.25 1.42
N LEU A 45 -4.96 -6.39 0.96
CA LEU A 45 -4.47 -7.67 0.44
C LEU A 45 -4.33 -8.74 1.53
N ILE A 46 -3.96 -8.35 2.74
CA ILE A 46 -3.94 -9.24 3.90
C ILE A 46 -5.36 -9.68 4.24
N ALA A 47 -6.30 -8.73 4.36
CA ALA A 47 -7.70 -9.04 4.65
C ALA A 47 -8.35 -9.95 3.59
N ALA A 48 -7.96 -9.79 2.33
CA ALA A 48 -8.41 -10.65 1.22
C ALA A 48 -7.67 -12.00 1.13
N GLY A 49 -6.72 -12.29 2.03
CA GLY A 49 -5.90 -13.52 2.01
C GLY A 49 -4.95 -13.63 0.82
N ARG A 50 -4.63 -12.50 0.15
CA ARG A 50 -3.74 -12.43 -1.02
C ARG A 50 -2.31 -12.07 -0.68
N MET A 51 -2.05 -11.64 0.55
CA MET A 51 -0.73 -11.26 1.05
C MET A 51 -0.56 -11.71 2.48
N VAL A 52 0.60 -12.30 2.78
CA VAL A 52 0.99 -12.60 4.16
C VAL A 52 1.79 -11.41 4.70
N PRO A 53 1.43 -10.84 5.86
CA PRO A 53 2.23 -9.77 6.45
C PRO A 53 3.65 -10.27 6.67
N ALA A 54 4.65 -9.51 6.20
CA ALA A 54 6.02 -9.78 6.56
C ALA A 54 6.13 -9.66 8.08
N GLN A 55 6.64 -10.72 8.71
CA GLN A 55 6.87 -10.73 10.15
C GLN A 55 7.79 -9.55 10.48
N PRO A 56 7.50 -8.73 11.52
CA PRO A 56 8.44 -7.71 11.94
C PRO A 56 9.76 -8.41 12.22
N ARG A 57 10.82 -8.01 11.51
CA ARG A 57 12.16 -8.51 11.77
C ARG A 57 12.59 -7.95 13.12
N THR A 58 12.30 -8.67 14.20
CA THR A 58 12.95 -8.43 15.49
C THR A 58 14.45 -8.48 15.26
N ARG A 59 15.10 -7.34 15.48
CA ARG A 59 16.55 -7.18 15.45
C ARG A 59 17.15 -7.60 16.77
#